data_AF-A0A1V2AV07-F1
#
_entry.id   AF-A0A1V2AV07-F1
#
_cell.length_a   1.000
_cell.length_b   1.000
_cell.length_c   1.000
_cell.angle_alpha   90.00
_cell.angle_beta   90.00
_cell.angle_gamma   90.00
#
_symmetry.space_group_name_H-M   'P 1'
#
loop_
_entity.id
_entity.type
_entity.pdbx_description
1 polymer ?
#
loop_
_entity_poly.entity_id
_entity_poly.type
_entity_poly.pdbx_seq_one_letter_code
_entity_poly.pdbx_strand_id
1 'polypeptide(L)'
;MIRYWFEFGFEGYSNAPYGTRMGCGVTGINYYDVIQILKEKVFSGKDLPKIILVKENIDINELDNGHVLPNMLPPNRRGVWFPIGYQ
;
A
#
# COMPACT_ATOMS: atom_id res chain seq x y z
N MET A 1 -7.00 14.53 0.05
CA MET A 1 -6.17 13.32 0.26
C MET A 1 -6.16 12.53 -1.02
N ILE A 2 -5.03 11.95 -1.37
CA ILE A 2 -4.80 11.20 -2.62
C ILE A 2 -4.73 9.72 -2.26
N ARG A 3 -5.40 8.88 -3.06
CA ARG A 3 -5.34 7.42 -2.95
C ARG A 3 -4.19 6.91 -3.82
N TYR A 4 -3.31 6.12 -3.23
CA TYR A 4 -2.19 5.52 -3.91
C TYR A 4 -2.32 4.01 -3.90
N TRP A 5 -1.91 3.39 -5.02
CA TRP A 5 -1.64 1.96 -5.11
C TRP A 5 -0.17 1.74 -5.42
N PHE A 6 0.50 0.94 -4.59
CA PHE A 6 1.90 0.59 -4.74
C PHE A 6 2.07 -0.91 -5.01
N GLU A 7 2.98 -1.24 -5.93
CA GLU A 7 3.48 -2.61 -6.09
C GLU A 7 4.98 -2.63 -5.87
N PHE A 8 5.47 -3.71 -5.24
CA PHE A 8 6.85 -3.81 -4.79
C PHE A 8 7.55 -5.03 -5.38
N GLY A 9 8.81 -4.83 -5.75
CA GLY A 9 9.76 -5.87 -6.05
C GLY A 9 10.44 -6.31 -4.76
N PHE A 10 10.18 -7.55 -4.38
CA PHE A 10 10.75 -8.16 -3.17
C PHE A 10 12.03 -8.96 -3.45
N GLU A 11 12.72 -8.71 -4.57
CA GLU A 11 14.01 -9.33 -4.85
C GLU A 11 15.00 -8.96 -3.73
N GLY A 12 15.55 -9.97 -3.05
CA GLY A 12 16.44 -9.77 -1.91
C GLY A 12 15.74 -9.42 -0.58
N TYR A 13 14.41 -9.35 -0.54
CA TYR A 13 13.65 -9.21 0.69
C TYR A 13 13.32 -10.59 1.26
N SER A 14 13.92 -10.95 2.41
CA SER A 14 13.81 -12.30 2.98
C SER A 14 12.37 -12.69 3.31
N ASN A 15 11.57 -11.75 3.83
CA ASN A 15 10.15 -11.92 4.11
C ASN A 15 9.38 -10.64 3.78
N ALA A 16 8.56 -10.69 2.74
CA ALA A 16 7.60 -9.62 2.45
C ALA A 16 6.57 -9.54 3.59
N PRO A 17 6.17 -8.33 4.03
CA PRO A 17 5.04 -8.20 4.95
C PRO A 17 3.78 -8.87 4.39
N TYR A 18 2.88 -9.27 5.27
CA TYR A 18 1.71 -10.06 4.89
C TYR A 18 0.81 -9.27 3.92
N GLY A 19 0.35 -9.91 2.85
CA GLY A 19 -0.53 -9.30 1.85
C GLY A 19 0.13 -8.30 0.88
N THR A 20 1.35 -7.81 1.15
CA THR A 20 1.95 -6.73 0.33
C THR A 20 2.45 -7.19 -1.04
N ARG A 21 2.49 -8.50 -1.30
CA ARG A 21 2.81 -9.05 -2.63
C ARG A 21 1.74 -8.77 -3.68
N MET A 22 0.49 -8.55 -3.25
CA MET A 22 -0.60 -8.13 -4.14
C MET A 22 -0.55 -6.62 -4.43
N GLY A 23 0.17 -5.87 -3.61
CA GLY A 23 0.20 -4.42 -3.61
C GLY A 23 -0.16 -3.83 -2.25
N CYS A 24 -0.10 -2.52 -2.14
CA CYS A 24 -0.47 -1.79 -0.94
C CYS A 24 -1.23 -0.51 -1.30
N GLY A 25 -2.41 -0.38 -0.71
CA GLY A 25 -3.28 0.77 -0.82
C GLY A 25 -3.06 1.72 0.34
N VAL A 26 -2.67 2.97 0.05
CA VAL A 26 -2.41 3.99 1.06
C VAL A 26 -3.04 5.30 0.64
N THR A 27 -3.63 6.01 1.59
CA THR A 27 -4.15 7.37 1.37
C THR A 27 -3.35 8.36 2.19
N GLY A 28 -2.95 9.46 1.56
CA GLY A 28 -2.15 10.50 2.21
C GLY A 28 -2.36 11.88 1.60
N ILE A 29 -1.56 12.84 2.04
CA ILE A 29 -1.59 14.23 1.58
C ILE A 29 -0.83 14.36 0.25
N ASN A 30 0.29 13.66 0.11
CA ASN A 30 1.15 13.62 -1.06
C ASN A 30 2.02 12.34 -1.06
N TYR A 31 2.89 12.20 -2.06
CA TYR A 31 3.79 11.04 -2.18
C TYR A 31 4.72 10.87 -0.96
N TYR A 32 5.32 11.94 -0.45
CA TYR A 32 6.21 11.86 0.70
C TYR A 32 5.49 11.35 1.95
N ASP A 33 4.28 11.85 2.19
CA ASP A 33 3.42 11.43 3.30
C ASP A 33 3.12 9.92 3.24
N VAL A 34 2.70 9.41 2.08
CA VAL A 34 2.40 7.96 1.94
C VAL A 34 3.63 7.09 2.04
N ILE A 35 4.80 7.57 1.61
CA ILE A 35 6.06 6.86 1.80
C ILE A 35 6.41 6.74 3.29
N GLN A 36 6.22 7.80 4.08
CA GLN A 36 6.42 7.73 5.54
C GLN A 36 5.45 6.73 6.19
N ILE A 37 4.17 6.77 5.81
CA ILE A 37 3.15 5.82 6.30
C ILE A 37 3.56 4.37 5.98
N LEU A 38 4.00 4.09 4.75
CA LEU A 38 4.45 2.76 4.33
C LEU A 38 5.66 2.30 5.16
N LYS A 39 6.68 3.15 5.32
CA LYS A 39 7.86 2.82 6.12
C LYS A 39 7.47 2.46 7.55
N GLU A 40 6.72 3.34 8.20
CA GLU A 40 6.36 3.19 9.61
C GLU A 40 5.45 1.98 9.85
N LYS A 41 4.37 1.85 9.06
CA LYS A 41 3.31 0.89 9.35
C LYS A 41 3.54 -0.47 8.72
N VAL A 42 4.01 -0.51 7.47
CA VAL A 42 4.11 -1.75 6.69
C VAL A 42 5.50 -2.37 6.80
N PHE A 43 6.55 -1.54 6.76
CA PHE A 43 7.94 -2.00 6.73
C PHE A 43 8.69 -1.82 8.06
N SER A 44 7.98 -1.51 9.15
CA SER A 44 8.55 -1.41 10.51
C SER A 44 9.77 -0.49 10.61
N GLY A 45 9.73 0.65 9.92
CA GLY A 45 10.82 1.64 9.87
C GLY A 45 11.98 1.29 8.93
N LYS A 46 11.94 0.13 8.25
CA LYS A 46 12.97 -0.27 7.28
C LYS A 46 12.80 0.47 5.96
N ASP A 47 13.83 0.40 5.11
CA ASP A 47 13.73 0.86 3.74
C ASP A 47 12.69 0.05 2.95
N LEU A 48 11.98 0.76 2.07
CA LEU A 48 11.01 0.11 1.19
C LEU A 48 11.77 -0.80 0.21
N PRO A 49 11.16 -1.93 -0.17
CA PRO A 49 11.58 -2.65 -1.36
C PRO A 49 11.49 -1.76 -2.59
N LYS A 50 12.05 -2.23 -3.71
CA LYS A 50 11.97 -1.53 -4.99
C LYS A 50 10.49 -1.29 -5.33
N ILE A 51 10.09 -0.03 -5.57
CA ILE A 51 8.74 0.28 -6.04
C ILE A 51 8.70 -0.05 -7.54
N ILE A 52 7.86 -1.00 -7.92
CA ILE A 52 7.65 -1.41 -9.33
C ILE A 52 6.62 -0.51 -9.97
N LEU A 53 5.55 -0.19 -9.23
CA LEU A 53 4.44 0.62 -9.71
C LEU A 53 3.97 1.55 -8.60
N VAL A 54 3.63 2.77 -8.99
CA VAL A 54 2.82 3.67 -8.18
C VAL A 54 1.72 4.28 -9.07
N LYS A 55 0.47 4.18 -8.63
CA LYS A 55 -0.67 4.86 -9.25
C LYS A 55 -1.28 5.83 -8.26
N GLU A 56 -1.37 7.10 -8.66
CA GLU A 56 -2.08 8.13 -7.88
C GLU A 56 -3.54 8.23 -8.29
N ASN A 57 -4.40 8.68 -7.37
CA ASN A 57 -5.83 8.83 -7.58
C ASN A 57 -6.53 7.57 -8.11
N ILE A 58 -6.00 6.40 -7.72
CA ILE A 58 -6.49 5.09 -8.18
C ILE A 58 -8.00 4.96 -7.95
N ASP A 59 -8.73 4.50 -8.98
CA ASP A 59 -10.08 3.98 -8.80
C ASP A 59 -9.97 2.55 -8.26
N ILE A 60 -10.59 2.30 -7.11
CA ILE A 60 -10.51 1.01 -6.43
C ILE A 60 -11.20 -0.10 -7.24
N ASN A 61 -12.14 0.26 -8.13
CA ASN A 61 -12.80 -0.68 -9.03
C ASN A 61 -11.85 -1.26 -10.10
N GLU A 62 -10.66 -0.69 -10.27
CA GLU A 62 -9.60 -1.25 -11.13
C GLU A 62 -8.79 -2.35 -10.44
N LEU A 63 -8.96 -2.54 -9.12
CA LEU A 63 -8.21 -3.51 -8.33
C LEU A 63 -8.92 -4.88 -8.32
N ASP A 64 -8.21 -5.91 -7.86
CA ASP A 64 -8.73 -7.28 -7.82
C ASP A 64 -10.00 -7.37 -6.93
N ASN A 65 -11.12 -7.72 -7.57
CA ASN A 65 -12.44 -7.82 -6.92
C ASN A 65 -12.60 -9.04 -5.99
N GLY A 66 -11.76 -10.07 -6.15
CA GLY A 66 -11.81 -11.30 -5.35
C GLY A 66 -10.95 -11.23 -4.09
N HIS A 67 -9.92 -10.38 -4.07
CA HIS A 67 -8.94 -10.31 -2.99
C HIS A 67 -8.77 -8.92 -2.41
N VAL A 68 -8.65 -7.87 -3.23
CA VAL A 68 -8.36 -6.52 -2.72
C VAL A 68 -9.61 -5.86 -2.16
N LEU A 69 -10.68 -5.76 -2.97
CA LEU A 69 -11.94 -5.14 -2.55
C LEU A 69 -12.56 -5.75 -1.28
N PRO A 70 -12.61 -7.09 -1.09
CA PRO A 70 -13.16 -7.66 0.14
C PRO A 70 -12.25 -7.49 1.36
N ASN A 71 -10.94 -7.25 1.16
CA ASN A 71 -9.95 -7.17 2.24
C ASN A 71 -9.33 -5.77 2.37
N MET A 72 -10.12 -4.71 2.11
CA MET A 72 -9.69 -3.32 2.28
C MET A 72 -10.57 -2.54 3.26
N LEU A 73 -10.00 -1.46 3.80
CA LEU A 73 -10.68 -0.46 4.62
C LEU A 73 -11.17 0.69 3.74
N PRO A 74 -12.00 1.60 4.29
CA PRO A 74 -12.38 2.82 3.57
C PRO A 74 -11.14 3.61 3.09
N PRO A 75 -10.95 3.78 1.78
CA PRO A 75 -9.73 4.37 1.20
C PRO A 75 -9.75 5.91 1.28
N ASN A 76 -10.79 6.50 1.86
CA ASN A 76 -10.95 7.95 2.03
C ASN A 76 -10.36 8.47 3.34
N ARG A 77 -9.64 7.64 4.11
CA ARG A 77 -8.97 8.02 5.38
C ARG A 77 -7.46 7.94 5.20
N ARG A 78 -6.71 8.89 5.78
CA ARG A 78 -5.24 8.85 5.77
C ARG A 78 -4.76 7.58 6.48
N GLY A 79 -3.83 6.85 5.87
CA GLY A 79 -3.31 5.59 6.37
C GLY A 79 -3.34 4.47 5.32
N VAL A 80 -2.94 3.27 5.74
CA VAL A 80 -3.01 2.06 4.91
C VAL A 80 -4.45 1.56 4.92
N TRP A 81 -5.03 1.38 3.73
CA TRP A 81 -6.35 0.78 3.56
C TRP A 81 -6.30 -0.61 2.93
N PHE A 82 -5.18 -1.02 2.35
CA PHE A 82 -4.94 -2.41 1.95
C PHE A 82 -3.43 -2.73 2.04
N PRO A 83 -3.02 -3.92 2.50
CA PRO A 83 -3.87 -4.94 3.14
C PRO A 83 -4.34 -4.49 4.54
N ILE A 84 -5.44 -5.08 5.02
CA ILE A 84 -5.89 -4.88 6.41
C ILE A 84 -4.81 -5.36 7.40
N GLY A 85 -4.69 -4.70 8.55
CA GLY A 85 -3.74 -5.05 9.62
C GLY A 85 -2.60 -4.04 9.81
N TYR A 86 -2.49 -3.04 8.94
CA TYR A 86 -1.45 -2.01 8.96
C TYR A 86 -2.02 -0.60 9.25
N GLN A 87 -3.12 -0.52 10.00
CA GLN A 87 -3.91 0.70 10.21
C GLN A 87 -3.19 1.84 10.91
#